data_AF-A0A7Y0ERB4-F1
#
_entry.id   AF-A0A7Y0ERB4-F1
#
_cell.length_a   1.000
_cell.length_b   1.000
_cell.length_c   1.000
_cell.angle_alpha   90.00
_cell.angle_beta   90.00
_cell.angle_gamma   90.00
#
_symmetry.space_group_name_H-M   'P 1'
#
loop_
_entity.id
_entity.type
_entity.pdbx_description
1 polymer ?
#
loop_
_entity_poly.entity_id
_entity_poly.type
_entity_poly.pdbx_seq_one_letter_code
_entity_poly.pdbx_strand_id
1 'polypeptide(L)'
;MTTKINRHLTWQRMCACMATCAMAIVVACPIAGFASVQTASADDTANTVSTIIVRDGMLSRYTQLGGAQGILRQPLENEHPTANGGAEQRFQGGTLFWNPSLRGSYLVRDGMLSRYTQLGGPAGRLGLPCADELAVPGGASQVFQGGTLFWNPSLRGAYLVRDGMLSKYAAARYEQGPYGLPVSDEYAWNGGARQDFQYGSMFWNVSDWWKYSSQGPYPNLAGVSNLNVAVSIASQRVYIRDGERVLYTMITSTGINDWTPRGTYRINGRGPSFYNRNEAMGARNWVRFIGNFLFHSVPIDSSGNYIVSEAWKLGQPASHGCIRLTVADSQWFYNAIPDGTLVSIW
;
A
#
# COMPACT_ATOMS: atom_id res chain seq x y z
N MET A 1 -39.15 -6.23 19.55
CA MET A 1 -38.51 -7.11 18.55
C MET A 1 -37.22 -6.46 18.10
N THR A 2 -36.09 -7.01 18.51
CA THR A 2 -34.75 -6.42 18.45
C THR A 2 -34.13 -6.65 17.07
N THR A 3 -33.83 -5.56 16.35
CA THR A 3 -33.27 -5.56 14.99
C THR A 3 -31.80 -6.01 15.02
N LYS A 4 -31.55 -7.26 14.60
CA LYS A 4 -30.24 -7.93 14.55
C LYS A 4 -29.51 -7.72 13.20
N ILE A 5 -29.69 -6.58 12.55
CA ILE A 5 -29.09 -6.28 11.23
C ILE A 5 -28.26 -5.01 11.38
N ASN A 6 -26.94 -5.14 11.60
CA ASN A 6 -25.90 -4.14 11.23
C ASN A 6 -24.50 -4.37 11.82
N ARG A 7 -24.27 -5.46 12.58
CA ARG A 7 -22.90 -5.79 13.02
C ARG A 7 -22.08 -6.56 11.97
N HIS A 8 -22.68 -7.25 11.00
CA HIS A 8 -21.89 -8.08 10.08
C HIS A 8 -21.07 -7.29 9.04
N LEU A 9 -21.57 -6.17 8.54
CA LEU A 9 -20.93 -5.40 7.44
C LEU A 9 -19.67 -4.65 7.90
N THR A 10 -19.67 -4.12 9.13
CA THR A 10 -18.49 -3.47 9.73
C THR A 10 -17.37 -4.46 10.01
N TRP A 11 -17.71 -5.66 10.49
CA TRP A 11 -16.73 -6.74 10.71
C TRP A 11 -16.14 -7.28 9.41
N GLN A 12 -16.92 -7.44 8.34
CA GLN A 12 -16.41 -7.89 7.04
C GLN A 12 -15.33 -6.96 6.48
N ARG A 13 -15.47 -5.64 6.63
CA ARG A 13 -14.46 -4.67 6.15
C ARG A 13 -13.23 -4.57 7.05
N MET A 14 -13.40 -4.70 8.38
CA MET A 14 -12.27 -4.70 9.33
C MET A 14 -11.45 -6.00 9.25
N CYS A 15 -12.11 -7.15 9.02
CA CYS A 15 -11.45 -8.45 8.90
C CYS A 15 -10.86 -8.73 7.52
N ALA A 16 -11.37 -8.11 6.44
CA ALA A 16 -10.95 -8.40 5.07
C ALA A 16 -9.44 -8.22 4.82
N CYS A 17 -8.73 -7.43 5.64
CA CYS A 17 -7.26 -7.30 5.56
C CYS A 17 -6.52 -7.76 6.83
N MET A 18 -7.22 -8.05 7.93
CA MET A 18 -6.65 -8.60 9.18
C MET A 18 -7.03 -10.07 9.29
N ALA A 19 -6.24 -10.94 8.65
CA ALA A 19 -6.43 -12.38 8.78
C ALA A 19 -6.16 -12.84 10.22
N THR A 20 -7.20 -13.31 10.91
CA THR A 20 -7.05 -14.33 11.94
C THR A 20 -7.67 -15.62 11.43
N CYS A 21 -6.90 -16.70 11.57
CA CYS A 21 -7.26 -18.05 11.16
C CYS A 21 -8.59 -18.48 11.81
N ALA A 22 -9.58 -18.81 10.98
CA ALA A 22 -10.63 -19.75 11.37
C ALA A 22 -10.53 -20.94 10.42
N MET A 23 -10.21 -22.11 10.99
CA MET A 23 -10.17 -23.40 10.30
C MET A 23 -11.50 -23.64 9.56
N ALA A 24 -11.45 -23.69 8.24
CA ALA A 24 -12.49 -24.35 7.45
C ALA A 24 -12.01 -25.78 7.17
N ILE A 25 -12.85 -26.73 7.59
CA ILE A 25 -12.66 -28.17 7.44
C ILE A 25 -12.43 -28.51 5.96
N VAL A 26 -11.32 -29.19 5.70
CA VAL A 26 -10.95 -29.73 4.38
C VAL A 26 -11.85 -30.93 4.09
N VAL A 27 -12.75 -30.79 3.11
CA VAL A 27 -13.21 -31.94 2.34
C VAL A 27 -12.36 -31.97 1.07
N ALA A 28 -11.45 -32.93 1.01
CA ALA A 28 -10.59 -33.15 -0.14
C ALA A 28 -11.42 -33.59 -1.35
N CYS A 29 -11.24 -32.92 -2.49
CA CYS A 29 -11.57 -33.47 -3.80
C CYS A 29 -10.45 -33.04 -4.76
N PRO A 30 -9.59 -33.96 -5.24
CA PRO A 30 -8.54 -33.63 -6.18
C PRO A 30 -9.11 -33.74 -7.59
N ILE A 31 -9.42 -32.61 -8.21
CA ILE A 31 -9.47 -32.53 -9.67
C ILE A 31 -8.81 -31.22 -10.07
N ALA A 32 -7.60 -31.31 -10.64
CA ALA A 32 -7.02 -30.22 -11.42
C ALA A 32 -7.91 -30.03 -12.66
N GLY A 33 -8.93 -29.19 -12.52
CA GLY A 33 -9.76 -28.78 -13.64
C GLY A 33 -9.05 -27.68 -14.43
N PHE A 34 -9.17 -27.73 -15.75
CA PHE A 34 -8.87 -26.60 -16.63
C PHE A 34 -10.15 -26.29 -17.40
N ALA A 35 -10.57 -25.02 -17.42
CA ALA A 35 -11.61 -24.57 -18.34
C ALA A 35 -10.93 -23.92 -19.56
N SER A 36 -11.03 -24.58 -20.71
CA SER A 36 -10.60 -24.06 -22.01
C SER A 36 -11.80 -23.48 -22.75
N VAL A 37 -11.67 -22.24 -23.25
CA VAL A 37 -12.63 -21.66 -24.20
C VAL A 37 -11.90 -21.45 -25.52
N GLN A 38 -12.45 -22.03 -26.59
CA GLN A 38 -11.98 -21.80 -27.96
C GLN A 38 -12.68 -20.57 -28.54
N THR A 39 -11.93 -19.56 -28.96
CA THR A 39 -12.44 -18.50 -29.84
C THR A 39 -12.02 -18.83 -31.27
N ALA A 40 -12.96 -19.20 -32.13
CA ALA A 40 -12.68 -19.46 -33.53
C ALA A 40 -12.49 -18.14 -34.29
N SER A 41 -11.31 -17.94 -34.87
CA SER A 41 -11.08 -16.99 -35.97
C SER A 41 -11.13 -17.78 -37.27
N ALA A 42 -12.06 -17.46 -38.16
CA ALA A 42 -12.13 -18.05 -39.48
C ALA A 42 -11.08 -17.40 -40.39
N ASP A 43 -9.85 -17.93 -40.37
CA ASP A 43 -8.96 -17.92 -41.53
C ASP A 43 -7.93 -19.05 -41.40
N ASP A 44 -7.86 -19.91 -42.41
CA ASP A 44 -7.05 -21.12 -42.44
C ASP A 44 -5.68 -20.79 -43.03
N THR A 45 -4.68 -20.64 -42.17
CA THR A 45 -3.25 -20.94 -42.43
C THR A 45 -2.45 -20.74 -41.14
N ALA A 46 -1.98 -21.85 -40.55
CA ALA A 46 -1.01 -21.92 -39.44
C ALA A 46 -1.32 -21.05 -38.21
N ASN A 47 -2.49 -21.23 -37.59
CA ASN A 47 -2.82 -20.56 -36.32
C ASN A 47 -2.63 -21.52 -35.15
N THR A 48 -1.55 -21.37 -34.39
CA THR A 48 -1.43 -21.95 -33.05
C THR A 48 -2.59 -21.40 -32.23
N VAL A 49 -3.67 -22.18 -32.06
CA VAL A 49 -4.82 -21.78 -31.24
C VAL A 49 -4.35 -21.69 -29.79
N SER A 50 -3.94 -20.50 -29.36
CA SER A 50 -3.69 -20.18 -27.96
C SER A 50 -5.02 -20.29 -27.23
N THR A 51 -5.29 -21.49 -26.70
CA THR A 51 -6.47 -21.73 -25.89
C THR A 51 -6.34 -20.88 -24.63
N ILE A 52 -7.29 -19.97 -24.40
CA ILE A 52 -7.31 -19.18 -23.17
C ILE A 52 -7.79 -20.10 -22.05
N ILE A 53 -6.98 -20.22 -21.00
CA ILE A 53 -7.23 -21.15 -19.90
C ILE A 53 -7.37 -20.35 -18.59
N VAL A 54 -8.39 -20.70 -17.81
CA VAL A 54 -8.53 -20.25 -16.41
C VAL A 54 -8.05 -21.38 -15.50
N ARG A 55 -7.15 -21.08 -14.55
CA ARG A 55 -6.43 -22.07 -13.74
C ARG A 55 -6.61 -21.84 -12.23
N ASP A 56 -6.28 -22.87 -11.45
CA ASP A 56 -6.07 -22.83 -9.99
C ASP A 56 -7.12 -22.03 -9.18
N GLY A 57 -6.66 -21.12 -8.32
CA GLY A 57 -7.51 -20.31 -7.45
C GLY A 57 -8.52 -19.44 -8.22
N MET A 58 -8.17 -19.00 -9.43
CA MET A 58 -9.07 -18.23 -10.28
C MET A 58 -10.16 -19.09 -10.92
N LEU A 59 -9.86 -20.34 -11.28
CA LEU A 59 -10.86 -21.25 -11.83
C LEU A 59 -11.98 -21.52 -10.83
N SER A 60 -11.62 -21.78 -9.58
CA SER A 60 -12.61 -21.98 -8.50
C SER A 60 -13.57 -20.79 -8.41
N ARG A 61 -13.02 -19.56 -8.43
CA ARG A 61 -13.84 -18.34 -8.37
C ARG A 61 -14.66 -18.13 -9.63
N TYR A 62 -14.08 -18.35 -10.82
CA TYR A 62 -14.77 -18.24 -12.10
C TYR A 62 -15.98 -19.18 -12.18
N THR A 63 -15.83 -20.43 -11.75
CA THR A 63 -16.93 -21.40 -11.68
C THR A 63 -18.00 -20.98 -10.67
N GLN A 64 -17.61 -20.51 -9.48
CA GLN A 64 -18.57 -19.98 -8.48
C GLN A 64 -19.40 -18.82 -9.02
N LEU A 65 -18.82 -18.02 -9.92
CA LEU A 65 -19.47 -16.88 -10.55
C LEU A 65 -20.27 -17.23 -11.80
N GLY A 66 -20.44 -18.53 -12.11
CA GLY A 66 -21.24 -19.03 -13.24
C GLY A 66 -20.47 -19.25 -14.54
N GLY A 67 -19.14 -19.14 -14.52
CA GLY A 67 -18.29 -19.34 -15.68
C GLY A 67 -18.67 -18.44 -16.86
N ALA A 68 -18.67 -19.00 -18.07
CA ALA A 68 -18.92 -18.26 -19.32
C ALA A 68 -20.35 -17.70 -19.43
N GLN A 69 -21.31 -18.29 -18.71
CA GLN A 69 -22.69 -17.82 -18.62
C GLN A 69 -22.92 -16.87 -17.43
N GLY A 70 -21.88 -16.70 -16.60
CA GLY A 70 -21.90 -15.91 -15.40
C GLY A 70 -21.54 -14.44 -15.63
N ILE A 71 -21.38 -13.71 -14.52
CA ILE A 71 -21.08 -12.28 -14.55
C ILE A 71 -19.75 -11.96 -15.25
N LEU A 72 -18.77 -12.87 -15.15
CA LEU A 72 -17.45 -12.72 -15.78
C LEU A 72 -17.49 -12.90 -17.29
N ARG A 73 -18.40 -13.74 -17.82
CA ARG A 73 -18.46 -14.13 -19.23
C ARG A 73 -17.12 -14.70 -19.72
N GLN A 74 -16.80 -14.56 -21.01
CA GLN A 74 -15.62 -15.21 -21.59
C GLN A 74 -14.30 -14.57 -21.13
N PRO A 75 -13.25 -15.38 -20.90
CA PRO A 75 -11.91 -14.87 -20.66
C PRO A 75 -11.36 -14.22 -21.93
N LEU A 76 -10.62 -13.13 -21.77
CA LEU A 76 -10.05 -12.36 -22.88
C LEU A 76 -8.57 -12.68 -23.09
N GLU A 77 -7.88 -13.09 -22.05
CA GLU A 77 -6.46 -13.44 -22.07
C GLU A 77 -6.13 -14.48 -21.01
N ASN A 78 -4.94 -15.08 -21.12
CA ASN A 78 -4.41 -15.96 -20.08
C ASN A 78 -4.05 -15.15 -18.83
N GLU A 79 -4.06 -15.82 -17.68
CA GLU A 79 -3.57 -15.25 -16.43
C GLU A 79 -2.11 -14.78 -16.55
N HIS A 80 -1.82 -13.61 -15.99
CA HIS A 80 -0.46 -13.07 -15.89
C HIS A 80 -0.14 -12.57 -14.47
N PRO A 81 1.13 -12.66 -14.04
CA PRO A 81 1.53 -12.22 -12.71
C PRO A 81 1.43 -10.70 -12.56
N THR A 82 1.11 -10.25 -11.35
CA THR A 82 1.13 -8.83 -10.96
C THR A 82 2.44 -8.49 -10.25
N ALA A 83 2.87 -7.22 -10.32
CA ALA A 83 4.16 -6.77 -9.76
C ALA A 83 4.32 -6.99 -8.24
N ASN A 84 3.21 -7.18 -7.51
CA ASN A 84 3.18 -7.44 -6.07
C ASN A 84 3.02 -8.93 -5.71
N GLY A 85 3.33 -9.83 -6.65
CA GLY A 85 3.35 -11.29 -6.41
C GLY A 85 1.97 -11.96 -6.47
N GLY A 86 0.92 -11.23 -6.85
CA GLY A 86 -0.37 -11.81 -7.21
C GLY A 86 -0.42 -12.19 -8.69
N ALA A 87 -1.64 -12.42 -9.17
CA ALA A 87 -1.91 -12.64 -10.58
C ALA A 87 -3.25 -11.98 -10.96
N GLU A 88 -3.44 -11.66 -12.23
CA GLU A 88 -4.70 -11.16 -12.76
C GLU A 88 -5.08 -11.89 -14.06
N GLN A 89 -6.38 -11.99 -14.33
CA GLN A 89 -6.90 -12.48 -15.59
C GLN A 89 -8.12 -11.65 -16.00
N ARG A 90 -8.12 -11.16 -17.25
CA ARG A 90 -9.21 -10.33 -17.78
C ARG A 90 -10.29 -11.16 -18.45
N PHE A 91 -11.52 -10.74 -18.22
CA PHE A 91 -12.73 -11.29 -18.80
C PHE A 91 -13.60 -10.16 -19.33
N GLN A 92 -14.58 -10.48 -20.18
CA GLN A 92 -15.52 -9.49 -20.72
C GLN A 92 -16.32 -8.77 -19.62
N GLY A 93 -16.58 -9.42 -18.49
CA GLY A 93 -17.34 -8.86 -17.36
C GLY A 93 -16.51 -8.21 -16.26
N GLY A 94 -15.18 -8.22 -16.36
CA GLY A 94 -14.28 -7.68 -15.34
C GLY A 94 -12.97 -8.45 -15.26
N THR A 95 -12.22 -8.24 -14.18
CA THR A 95 -10.92 -8.87 -13.98
C THR A 95 -10.91 -9.61 -12.65
N LEU A 96 -10.48 -10.87 -12.67
CA LEU A 96 -10.16 -11.60 -11.45
C LEU A 96 -8.73 -11.31 -11.04
N PHE A 97 -8.52 -11.07 -9.75
CA PHE A 97 -7.20 -10.90 -9.16
C PHE A 97 -6.99 -11.94 -8.07
N TRP A 98 -5.85 -12.63 -8.12
CA TRP A 98 -5.39 -13.53 -7.07
C TRP A 98 -4.59 -12.77 -6.03
N ASN A 99 -5.03 -12.83 -4.78
CA ASN A 99 -4.33 -12.30 -3.63
C ASN A 99 -3.66 -13.45 -2.85
N PRO A 100 -2.33 -13.62 -2.98
CA PRO A 100 -1.63 -14.75 -2.37
C PRO A 100 -1.64 -14.67 -0.83
N SER A 101 -1.71 -13.47 -0.25
CA SER A 101 -1.75 -13.28 1.21
C SER A 101 -3.04 -13.76 1.83
N LEU A 102 -4.14 -13.74 1.06
CA LEU A 102 -5.45 -14.22 1.49
C LEU A 102 -5.80 -15.59 0.90
N ARG A 103 -4.97 -16.12 -0.02
CA ARG A 103 -5.26 -17.33 -0.81
C ARG A 103 -6.65 -17.28 -1.46
N GLY A 104 -7.01 -16.13 -2.03
CA GLY A 104 -8.33 -15.87 -2.61
C GLY A 104 -8.28 -15.09 -3.92
N SER A 105 -9.27 -15.35 -4.78
CA SER A 105 -9.49 -14.60 -6.03
C SER A 105 -10.70 -13.69 -5.91
N TYR A 106 -10.56 -12.43 -6.30
CA TYR A 106 -11.60 -11.40 -6.17
C TYR A 106 -11.87 -10.71 -7.50
N LEU A 107 -13.15 -10.47 -7.79
CA LEU A 107 -13.62 -9.78 -8.98
C LEU A 107 -13.61 -8.27 -8.78
N VAL A 108 -12.98 -7.54 -9.70
CA VAL A 108 -13.15 -6.09 -9.85
C VAL A 108 -13.75 -5.83 -11.23
N ARG A 109 -14.83 -5.05 -11.32
CA ARG A 109 -15.60 -4.86 -12.56
C ARG A 109 -16.06 -3.42 -12.78
N ASP A 110 -16.54 -3.13 -13.98
CA ASP A 110 -17.22 -1.89 -14.35
C ASP A 110 -16.48 -0.61 -13.92
N GLY A 111 -17.19 0.37 -13.36
CA GLY A 111 -16.62 1.64 -12.91
C GLY A 111 -15.59 1.50 -11.79
N MET A 112 -15.71 0.45 -10.97
CA MET A 112 -14.68 0.09 -9.98
C MET A 112 -13.36 -0.30 -10.66
N LEU A 113 -13.42 -1.19 -11.66
CA LEU A 113 -12.26 -1.62 -12.43
C LEU A 113 -11.63 -0.46 -13.19
N SER A 114 -12.45 0.40 -13.82
CA SER A 114 -11.95 1.59 -14.51
C SER A 114 -11.14 2.49 -13.57
N ARG A 115 -11.65 2.77 -12.37
CA ARG A 115 -10.93 3.61 -11.40
C ARG A 115 -9.71 2.91 -10.81
N TYR A 116 -9.82 1.63 -10.47
CA TYR A 116 -8.72 0.86 -9.93
C TYR A 116 -7.53 0.85 -10.90
N THR A 117 -7.77 0.66 -12.20
CA THR A 117 -6.75 0.75 -13.25
C THR A 117 -6.15 2.16 -13.35
N GLN A 118 -6.97 3.23 -13.30
CA GLN A 118 -6.47 4.62 -13.29
C GLN A 118 -5.55 4.91 -12.09
N LEU A 119 -5.78 4.24 -10.95
CA LEU A 119 -4.97 4.36 -9.75
C LEU A 119 -3.72 3.47 -9.76
N GLY A 120 -3.42 2.81 -10.89
CA GLY A 120 -2.25 1.97 -11.10
C GLY A 120 -2.49 0.46 -10.86
N GLY A 121 -3.75 0.05 -10.64
CA GLY A 121 -4.10 -1.35 -10.42
C GLY A 121 -3.31 -1.99 -9.27
N PRO A 122 -2.89 -3.26 -9.40
CA PRO A 122 -2.11 -3.97 -8.37
C PRO A 122 -0.78 -3.31 -8.00
N ALA A 123 -0.13 -2.62 -8.96
CA ALA A 123 1.12 -1.89 -8.72
C ALA A 123 0.89 -0.51 -8.11
N GLY A 124 -0.36 -0.05 -8.08
CA GLY A 124 -0.78 1.24 -7.57
C GLY A 124 -0.96 1.25 -6.06
N ARG A 125 -1.40 2.41 -5.55
CA ARG A 125 -1.57 2.68 -4.11
C ARG A 125 -2.61 1.80 -3.41
N LEU A 126 -3.48 1.14 -4.16
CA LEU A 126 -4.52 0.25 -3.64
C LEU A 126 -4.01 -1.17 -3.39
N GLY A 127 -2.99 -1.63 -4.12
CA GLY A 127 -2.58 -3.04 -4.09
C GLY A 127 -3.70 -3.97 -4.55
N LEU A 128 -3.59 -5.26 -4.23
CA LEU A 128 -4.58 -6.28 -4.62
C LEU A 128 -5.92 -6.12 -3.87
N PRO A 129 -7.04 -6.53 -4.48
CA PRO A 129 -8.32 -6.61 -3.78
C PRO A 129 -8.27 -7.65 -2.65
N CYS A 130 -9.04 -7.38 -1.60
CA CYS A 130 -9.15 -8.23 -0.42
C CYS A 130 -10.55 -8.84 -0.26
N ALA A 131 -11.53 -8.33 -0.98
CA ALA A 131 -12.90 -8.82 -1.00
C ALA A 131 -13.55 -8.45 -2.35
N ASP A 132 -14.64 -9.13 -2.70
CA ASP A 132 -15.48 -8.70 -3.81
C ASP A 132 -16.22 -7.40 -3.48
N GLU A 133 -16.77 -6.79 -4.53
CA GLU A 133 -17.66 -5.66 -4.41
C GLU A 133 -18.89 -6.00 -3.54
N LEU A 134 -19.16 -5.14 -2.58
CA LEU A 134 -20.28 -5.24 -1.65
C LEU A 134 -21.26 -4.09 -1.93
N ALA A 135 -22.55 -4.42 -2.05
CA ALA A 135 -23.61 -3.41 -2.14
C ALA A 135 -23.74 -2.65 -0.81
N VAL A 136 -23.89 -1.33 -0.89
CA VAL A 136 -23.98 -0.44 0.28
C VAL A 136 -25.10 0.56 0.09
N PRO A 137 -25.59 1.24 1.16
CA PRO A 137 -26.57 2.30 1.01
C PRO A 137 -26.12 3.34 -0.03
N GLY A 138 -26.93 3.48 -1.08
CA GLY A 138 -26.70 4.43 -2.16
C GLY A 138 -25.59 4.06 -3.15
N GLY A 139 -24.92 2.91 -3.05
CA GLY A 139 -23.79 2.59 -3.94
C GLY A 139 -23.17 1.20 -3.74
N ALA A 140 -21.87 1.10 -3.99
CA ALA A 140 -21.09 -0.11 -3.71
C ALA A 140 -19.75 0.22 -3.06
N SER A 141 -19.10 -0.76 -2.44
CA SER A 141 -17.75 -0.61 -1.87
C SER A 141 -16.91 -1.84 -2.16
N GLN A 142 -15.61 -1.66 -2.38
CA GLN A 142 -14.67 -2.78 -2.49
C GLN A 142 -13.38 -2.48 -1.72
N VAL A 143 -12.94 -3.47 -0.94
CA VAL A 143 -11.76 -3.36 -0.07
C VAL A 143 -10.52 -3.89 -0.79
N PHE A 144 -9.43 -3.14 -0.68
CA PHE A 144 -8.11 -3.46 -1.20
C PHE A 144 -7.08 -3.34 -0.08
N GLN A 145 -5.87 -3.84 -0.31
CA GLN A 145 -4.77 -3.79 0.67
C GLN A 145 -4.49 -2.36 1.18
N GLY A 146 -4.55 -1.37 0.29
CA GLY A 146 -4.22 0.03 0.57
C GLY A 146 -5.42 0.95 0.77
N GLY A 147 -6.64 0.45 0.88
CA GLY A 147 -7.82 1.30 1.09
C GLY A 147 -9.13 0.68 0.61
N THR A 148 -10.16 1.52 0.47
CA THR A 148 -11.47 1.10 -0.02
C THR A 148 -11.91 2.04 -1.13
N LEU A 149 -12.34 1.47 -2.25
CA LEU A 149 -13.04 2.22 -3.28
C LEU A 149 -14.54 2.18 -3.00
N PHE A 150 -15.21 3.31 -3.17
CA PHE A 150 -16.65 3.45 -3.06
C PHE A 150 -17.24 3.93 -4.38
N TRP A 151 -18.23 3.22 -4.90
CA TRP A 151 -18.95 3.57 -6.10
C TRP A 151 -20.12 4.46 -5.73
N ASN A 152 -20.12 5.67 -6.27
CA ASN A 152 -21.21 6.62 -6.16
C ASN A 152 -21.98 6.65 -7.50
N PRO A 153 -23.14 5.97 -7.59
CA PRO A 153 -23.89 5.87 -8.83
C PRO A 153 -24.46 7.23 -9.28
N SER A 154 -24.74 8.15 -8.35
CA SER A 154 -25.21 9.50 -8.69
C SER A 154 -24.18 10.31 -9.46
N LEU A 155 -22.88 10.03 -9.25
CA LEU A 155 -21.77 10.67 -9.96
C LEU A 155 -21.15 9.77 -11.03
N ARG A 156 -21.61 8.52 -11.15
CA ARG A 156 -21.00 7.47 -11.99
C ARG A 156 -19.48 7.38 -11.74
N GLY A 157 -19.07 7.52 -10.48
CA GLY A 157 -17.68 7.64 -10.07
C GLY A 157 -17.30 6.71 -8.92
N ALA A 158 -16.10 6.16 -8.98
CA ALA A 158 -15.48 5.42 -7.89
C ALA A 158 -14.44 6.30 -7.19
N TYR A 159 -14.47 6.37 -5.86
CA TYR A 159 -13.60 7.24 -5.07
C TYR A 159 -12.85 6.47 -4.00
N LEU A 160 -11.56 6.77 -3.87
CA LEU A 160 -10.65 6.14 -2.92
C LEU A 160 -10.73 6.80 -1.55
N VAL A 161 -11.05 6.01 -0.53
CA VAL A 161 -10.88 6.39 0.89
C VAL A 161 -9.81 5.50 1.49
N ARG A 162 -8.74 6.07 2.07
CA ARG A 162 -7.58 5.31 2.56
C ARG A 162 -7.03 5.84 3.89
N ASP A 163 -6.11 5.06 4.48
CA ASP A 163 -5.32 5.42 5.67
C ASP A 163 -6.17 6.02 6.82
N GLY A 164 -5.76 7.17 7.34
CA GLY A 164 -6.45 7.83 8.44
C GLY A 164 -7.81 8.42 8.05
N MET A 165 -7.98 8.81 6.79
CA MET A 165 -9.30 9.22 6.28
C MET A 165 -10.29 8.05 6.34
N LEU A 166 -9.86 6.85 5.93
CA LEU A 166 -10.66 5.63 6.03
C LEU A 166 -10.99 5.28 7.47
N SER A 167 -10.05 5.48 8.39
CA SER A 167 -10.27 5.26 9.83
C SER A 167 -11.32 6.22 10.41
N LYS A 168 -11.27 7.51 10.03
CA LYS A 168 -12.29 8.50 10.41
C LYS A 168 -13.65 8.17 9.81
N TYR A 169 -13.67 7.81 8.54
CA TYR A 169 -14.90 7.43 7.85
C TYR A 169 -15.52 6.18 8.46
N ALA A 170 -14.72 5.17 8.81
CA ALA A 170 -15.14 3.99 9.55
C ALA A 170 -15.75 4.32 10.92
N ALA A 171 -15.09 5.18 11.71
CA ALA A 171 -15.59 5.64 13.01
C ALA A 171 -16.93 6.38 12.89
N ALA A 172 -17.13 7.07 11.77
CA ALA A 172 -18.39 7.72 11.42
C ALA A 172 -19.44 6.77 10.83
N ARG A 173 -19.21 5.45 10.80
CA ARG A 173 -20.07 4.41 10.21
C ARG A 173 -20.13 4.42 8.67
N TYR A 174 -19.05 4.86 8.02
CA TYR A 174 -18.91 4.91 6.56
C TYR A 174 -20.11 5.61 5.89
N GLU A 175 -20.62 5.05 4.79
CA GLU A 175 -21.73 5.57 4.00
C GLU A 175 -23.07 5.54 4.74
N GLN A 176 -23.17 4.74 5.81
CA GLN A 176 -24.34 4.70 6.71
C GLN A 176 -24.32 5.86 7.72
N GLY A 177 -23.19 6.56 7.79
CA GLY A 177 -22.95 7.69 8.66
C GLY A 177 -23.53 9.00 8.15
N PRO A 178 -23.30 10.10 8.89
CA PRO A 178 -23.83 11.41 8.54
C PRO A 178 -23.21 12.03 7.28
N TYR A 179 -22.12 11.47 6.75
CA TYR A 179 -21.39 12.03 5.59
C TYR A 179 -21.86 11.46 4.25
N GLY A 180 -22.48 10.26 4.23
CA GLY A 180 -22.83 9.56 2.99
C GLY A 180 -21.61 9.11 2.19
N LEU A 181 -21.81 8.74 0.92
CA LEU A 181 -20.73 8.28 0.03
C LEU A 181 -19.73 9.38 -0.31
N PRO A 182 -18.46 9.03 -0.59
CA PRO A 182 -17.49 9.99 -1.12
C PRO A 182 -17.93 10.54 -2.49
N VAL A 183 -17.56 11.78 -2.76
CA VAL A 183 -17.80 12.48 -4.03
C VAL A 183 -16.50 12.99 -4.66
N SER A 184 -15.38 12.91 -3.93
CA SER A 184 -14.03 13.17 -4.41
C SER A 184 -13.08 12.10 -3.89
N ASP A 185 -11.91 11.98 -4.52
CA ASP A 185 -10.76 11.39 -3.85
C ASP A 185 -10.25 12.33 -2.75
N GLU A 186 -9.38 11.80 -1.88
CA GLU A 186 -8.61 12.62 -0.95
C GLU A 186 -7.66 13.56 -1.70
N TYR A 187 -7.64 14.84 -1.32
CA TYR A 187 -6.74 15.86 -1.87
C TYR A 187 -6.10 16.70 -0.76
N ALA A 188 -4.92 17.27 -1.04
CA ALA A 188 -4.19 18.09 -0.07
C ALA A 188 -4.98 19.36 0.29
N TRP A 189 -5.09 19.66 1.58
CA TRP A 189 -5.83 20.82 2.07
C TRP A 189 -5.27 21.31 3.41
N ASN A 190 -4.79 22.55 3.45
CA ASN A 190 -4.35 23.26 4.66
C ASN A 190 -3.35 22.48 5.54
N GLY A 191 -2.27 21.95 4.95
CA GLY A 191 -1.29 21.11 5.67
C GLY A 191 -1.85 19.74 6.12
N GLY A 192 -3.02 19.38 5.63
CA GLY A 192 -3.69 18.11 5.83
C GLY A 192 -4.17 17.56 4.50
N ALA A 193 -5.16 16.69 4.60
CA ALA A 193 -5.91 16.17 3.49
C ALA A 193 -7.39 16.39 3.78
N ARG A 194 -8.13 16.70 2.72
CA ARG A 194 -9.57 16.82 2.73
C ARG A 194 -10.14 15.80 1.75
N GLN A 195 -11.25 15.21 2.12
CA GLN A 195 -12.07 14.43 1.20
C GLN A 195 -13.51 14.86 1.35
N ASP A 196 -14.19 15.04 0.22
CA ASP A 196 -15.57 15.46 0.17
C ASP A 196 -16.49 14.23 0.04
N PHE A 197 -17.61 14.30 0.76
CA PHE A 197 -18.68 13.31 0.81
C PHE A 197 -20.02 13.98 0.51
N GLN A 198 -21.06 13.19 0.26
CA GLN A 198 -22.39 13.66 -0.14
C GLN A 198 -22.95 14.75 0.79
N TYR A 199 -22.72 14.63 2.09
CA TYR A 199 -23.32 15.50 3.10
C TYR A 199 -22.30 16.26 3.95
N GLY A 200 -21.05 16.35 3.50
CA GLY A 200 -20.01 17.13 4.19
C GLY A 200 -18.60 16.74 3.77
N SER A 201 -17.61 17.32 4.45
CA SER A 201 -16.20 17.03 4.20
C SER A 201 -15.56 16.44 5.45
N MET A 202 -14.70 15.44 5.27
CA MET A 202 -13.79 15.02 6.32
C MET A 202 -12.41 15.61 6.09
N PHE A 203 -11.79 15.95 7.20
CA PHE A 203 -10.41 16.43 7.24
C PHE A 203 -9.59 15.38 7.95
N TRP A 204 -8.57 14.91 7.26
CA TRP A 204 -7.50 14.13 7.84
C TRP A 204 -6.29 15.04 7.96
N ASN A 205 -5.88 15.37 9.19
CA ASN A 205 -4.60 16.03 9.36
C ASN A 205 -3.52 15.00 9.06
N VAL A 206 -3.00 15.02 7.83
CA VAL A 206 -1.73 14.33 7.47
C VAL A 206 -0.53 14.99 8.16
N SER A 207 -0.75 16.02 9.00
CA SER A 207 0.29 16.87 9.60
C SER A 207 1.34 16.15 10.44
N ASP A 208 1.15 14.86 10.73
CA ASP A 208 2.05 14.02 11.54
C ASP A 208 2.46 12.73 10.82
N TRP A 209 2.25 12.56 9.50
CA TRP A 209 2.66 11.33 8.82
C TRP A 209 4.16 11.04 9.04
N TRP A 210 4.96 12.10 9.08
CA TRP A 210 6.39 12.08 9.38
C TRP A 210 6.71 11.71 10.83
N LYS A 211 5.71 11.56 11.71
CA LYS A 211 5.87 11.00 13.06
C LYS A 211 5.79 9.47 13.07
N TYR A 212 5.15 8.85 12.08
CA TYR A 212 4.86 7.41 12.03
C TYR A 212 5.80 6.65 11.09
N SER A 213 5.74 5.32 11.15
CA SER A 213 6.55 4.40 10.33
C SER A 213 6.21 4.48 8.84
N SER A 214 7.21 4.39 7.96
CA SER A 214 7.01 4.46 6.49
C SER A 214 6.19 3.33 5.85
N GLN A 215 6.26 2.11 6.37
CA GLN A 215 5.64 0.91 5.77
C GLN A 215 4.89 0.02 6.77
N GLY A 216 4.61 0.52 7.98
CA GLY A 216 3.92 -0.23 9.04
C GLY A 216 4.89 -0.89 10.03
N PRO A 217 4.57 -2.08 10.58
CA PRO A 217 5.39 -2.74 11.59
C PRO A 217 6.83 -2.98 11.13
N TYR A 218 7.79 -2.75 12.02
CA TYR A 218 9.21 -2.95 11.73
C TYR A 218 9.60 -4.45 11.67
N PRO A 219 10.62 -4.81 10.88
CA PRO A 219 11.08 -6.19 10.78
C PRO A 219 11.74 -6.64 12.09
N ASN A 220 11.53 -7.90 12.45
CA ASN A 220 12.35 -8.55 13.48
C ASN A 220 13.70 -8.91 12.88
N LEU A 221 14.79 -8.38 13.46
CA LEU A 221 16.14 -8.63 12.98
C LEU A 221 16.76 -9.90 13.59
N ALA A 222 16.08 -10.57 14.51
CA ALA A 222 16.51 -11.87 15.02
C ALA A 222 16.54 -12.89 13.88
N GLY A 223 17.73 -13.38 13.55
CA GLY A 223 17.96 -14.34 12.45
C GLY A 223 18.33 -13.71 11.10
N VAL A 224 18.46 -12.38 11.02
CA VAL A 224 19.03 -11.72 9.84
C VAL A 224 20.55 -11.94 9.82
N SER A 225 21.06 -12.55 8.75
CA SER A 225 22.44 -13.03 8.69
C SER A 225 23.40 -12.05 7.97
N ASN A 226 22.89 -11.29 7.00
CA ASN A 226 23.65 -10.32 6.22
C ASN A 226 22.97 -8.95 6.24
N LEU A 227 22.76 -8.42 7.45
CA LEU A 227 22.12 -7.13 7.66
C LEU A 227 22.93 -6.01 6.97
N ASN A 228 22.28 -5.27 6.07
CA ASN A 228 22.84 -4.08 5.46
C ASN A 228 21.77 -3.00 5.23
N VAL A 229 22.24 -1.77 5.10
CA VAL A 229 21.42 -0.58 4.82
C VAL A 229 21.81 -0.05 3.46
N ALA A 230 20.81 0.29 2.67
CA ALA A 230 21.01 0.73 1.30
C ALA A 230 20.21 2.02 1.09
N VAL A 231 20.80 3.06 0.52
CA VAL A 231 20.19 4.38 0.37
C VAL A 231 20.19 4.75 -1.09
N SER A 232 19.01 5.01 -1.64
CA SER A 232 18.86 5.58 -2.97
C SER A 232 18.58 7.07 -2.86
N ILE A 233 19.51 7.89 -3.34
CA ILE A 233 19.34 9.33 -3.52
C ILE A 233 18.29 9.59 -4.59
N ALA A 234 18.30 8.86 -5.71
CA ALA A 234 17.33 9.06 -6.79
C ALA A 234 15.88 8.82 -6.33
N SER A 235 15.63 7.75 -5.58
CA SER A 235 14.28 7.40 -5.11
C SER A 235 13.92 7.98 -3.75
N GLN A 236 14.88 8.61 -3.06
CA GLN A 236 14.70 9.12 -1.70
C GLN A 236 14.18 8.03 -0.76
N ARG A 237 14.87 6.89 -0.75
CA ARG A 237 14.53 5.72 0.09
C ARG A 237 15.75 5.17 0.82
N VAL A 238 15.51 4.69 2.04
CA VAL A 238 16.43 3.84 2.80
C VAL A 238 15.83 2.45 2.87
N TYR A 239 16.61 1.43 2.54
CA TYR A 239 16.22 0.03 2.56
C TYR A 239 17.00 -0.68 3.66
N ILE A 240 16.29 -1.43 4.50
CA ILE A 240 16.88 -2.39 5.43
C ILE A 240 16.84 -3.75 4.76
N ARG A 241 17.98 -4.45 4.72
CA ARG A 241 18.14 -5.66 3.89
C ARG A 241 18.82 -6.80 4.63
N ASP A 242 18.55 -8.01 4.15
CA ASP A 242 19.34 -9.23 4.40
C ASP A 242 19.98 -9.65 3.06
N GLY A 243 21.25 -9.32 2.87
CA GLY A 243 21.89 -9.38 1.55
C GLY A 243 21.14 -8.48 0.55
N GLU A 244 20.62 -9.06 -0.53
CA GLU A 244 19.86 -8.33 -1.54
C GLU A 244 18.36 -8.22 -1.22
N ARG A 245 17.85 -9.03 -0.28
CA ARG A 245 16.44 -9.05 0.06
C ARG A 245 16.08 -7.83 0.90
N VAL A 246 15.17 -7.00 0.40
CA VAL A 246 14.60 -5.88 1.16
C VAL A 246 13.64 -6.40 2.22
N LEU A 247 13.92 -6.07 3.49
CA LEU A 247 13.08 -6.39 4.65
C LEU A 247 12.11 -5.26 4.97
N TYR A 248 12.53 -4.01 4.78
CA TYR A 248 11.73 -2.83 5.08
C TYR A 248 12.24 -1.62 4.29
N THR A 249 11.34 -0.73 3.88
CA THR A 249 11.70 0.51 3.19
C THR A 249 11.20 1.73 3.95
N MET A 250 12.09 2.69 4.16
CA MET A 250 11.81 3.99 4.77
C MET A 250 11.79 5.07 3.70
N ILE A 251 10.86 6.02 3.82
CA ILE A 251 10.95 7.32 3.16
C ILE A 251 12.09 8.13 3.79
N THR A 252 12.82 8.88 2.97
CA THR A 252 13.90 9.73 3.47
C THR A 252 13.99 11.03 2.69
N SER A 253 14.72 12.01 3.22
CA SER A 253 15.28 13.13 2.47
C SER A 253 16.80 13.15 2.56
N THR A 254 17.49 13.10 1.44
CA THR A 254 18.95 13.24 1.35
C THR A 254 19.35 14.69 1.07
N GLY A 255 20.64 14.92 0.85
CA GLY A 255 21.22 16.22 0.55
C GLY A 255 20.70 16.81 -0.75
N ILE A 256 20.41 18.11 -0.75
CA ILE A 256 20.21 18.87 -1.98
C ILE A 256 21.49 18.85 -2.82
N ASN A 257 21.37 19.04 -4.14
CA ASN A 257 22.52 19.15 -5.06
C ASN A 257 23.53 17.97 -4.98
N ASP A 258 23.05 16.77 -4.68
CA ASP A 258 23.88 15.55 -4.52
C ASP A 258 24.91 15.64 -3.38
N TRP A 259 24.66 16.45 -2.35
CA TRP A 259 25.57 16.64 -1.22
C TRP A 259 25.66 15.44 -0.27
N THR A 260 24.76 14.46 -0.37
CA THR A 260 24.91 13.21 0.39
C THR A 260 26.01 12.36 -0.27
N PRO A 261 27.10 12.04 0.44
CA PRO A 261 28.21 11.30 -0.15
C PRO A 261 27.77 9.91 -0.62
N ARG A 262 27.98 9.62 -1.91
CA ARG A 262 27.81 8.29 -2.50
C ARG A 262 28.99 7.41 -2.12
N GLY A 263 28.73 6.12 -1.90
CA GLY A 263 29.78 5.18 -1.54
C GLY A 263 29.30 4.08 -0.61
N THR A 264 30.27 3.33 -0.08
CA THR A 264 30.03 2.28 0.91
C THR A 264 30.71 2.64 2.21
N TYR A 265 29.95 2.62 3.29
CA TYR A 265 30.35 3.06 4.63
C TYR A 265 29.94 2.03 5.68
N ARG A 266 30.31 2.30 6.93
CA ARG A 266 29.84 1.52 8.09
C ARG A 266 29.34 2.45 9.16
N ILE A 267 28.28 2.03 9.84
CA ILE A 267 27.78 2.76 11.01
C ILE A 267 28.85 2.76 12.10
N ASN A 268 29.17 3.93 12.65
CA ASN A 268 30.28 4.08 13.60
C ASN A 268 30.01 5.06 14.74
N GLY A 269 28.77 5.08 15.23
CA GLY A 269 28.38 5.87 16.40
C GLY A 269 26.99 6.47 16.26
N ARG A 270 26.43 6.86 17.41
CA ARG A 270 25.05 7.36 17.50
C ARG A 270 24.86 8.21 18.75
N GLY A 271 23.78 8.97 18.80
CA GLY A 271 23.37 9.72 19.99
C GLY A 271 21.91 10.19 19.95
N PRO A 272 21.36 10.61 21.09
CA PRO A 272 19.94 10.89 21.23
C PRO A 272 19.50 12.16 20.50
N SER A 273 20.37 13.17 20.40
CA SER A 273 20.10 14.40 19.68
C SER A 273 21.37 15.21 19.39
N PHE A 274 21.27 16.16 18.48
CA PHE A 274 22.25 17.24 18.29
C PHE A 274 21.52 18.56 17.98
N TYR A 275 22.20 19.69 18.16
CA TYR A 275 21.71 21.01 17.75
C TYR A 275 22.86 21.86 17.23
N ASN A 276 22.70 22.44 16.04
CA ASN A 276 23.66 23.37 15.44
C ASN A 276 23.11 24.81 15.54
N ARG A 277 23.79 25.65 16.32
CA ARG A 277 23.38 27.06 16.51
C ARG A 277 23.46 27.88 15.22
N ASN A 278 24.40 27.57 14.34
CA ASN A 278 24.60 28.32 13.09
C ASN A 278 23.48 28.04 12.07
N GLU A 279 22.90 26.83 12.11
CA GLU A 279 21.78 26.44 11.25
C GLU A 279 20.41 26.64 11.93
N ALA A 280 20.39 27.05 13.21
CA ALA A 280 19.19 27.12 14.06
C ALA A 280 18.34 25.83 14.03
N MET A 281 19.00 24.68 13.85
CA MET A 281 18.36 23.38 13.65
C MET A 281 19.13 22.28 14.37
N GLY A 282 18.39 21.32 14.91
CA GLY A 282 18.90 20.07 15.43
C GLY A 282 18.14 18.87 14.87
N ALA A 283 18.41 17.68 15.40
CA ALA A 283 17.58 16.50 15.19
C ALA A 283 17.74 15.50 16.33
N ARG A 284 16.83 14.51 16.38
CA ARG A 284 16.89 13.38 17.31
C ARG A 284 17.40 12.10 16.62
N ASN A 285 17.80 11.13 17.42
CA ASN A 285 18.10 9.75 17.00
C ASN A 285 19.17 9.68 15.91
N TRP A 286 20.27 10.40 16.08
CA TRP A 286 21.28 10.46 15.03
C TRP A 286 22.15 9.20 15.04
N VAL A 287 22.45 8.70 13.84
CA VAL A 287 23.35 7.56 13.59
C VAL A 287 24.33 7.96 12.50
N ARG A 288 25.63 7.84 12.77
CA ARG A 288 26.70 8.26 11.86
C ARG A 288 27.07 7.14 10.89
N PHE A 289 27.27 7.50 9.63
CA PHE A 289 27.88 6.63 8.62
C PHE A 289 29.21 7.18 8.08
N ILE A 290 29.40 8.50 8.04
CA ILE A 290 30.68 9.12 7.71
C ILE A 290 30.78 10.56 8.24
N GLY A 291 31.91 10.90 8.86
CA GLY A 291 32.21 12.28 9.29
C GLY A 291 31.05 12.97 10.01
N ASN A 292 30.56 14.06 9.43
CA ASN A 292 29.42 14.83 9.94
C ASN A 292 28.07 14.48 9.27
N PHE A 293 28.03 13.47 8.40
CA PHE A 293 26.81 13.03 7.72
C PHE A 293 26.14 11.90 8.51
N LEU A 294 24.88 12.13 8.84
CA LEU A 294 24.12 11.31 9.79
C LEU A 294 22.79 10.87 9.17
N PHE A 295 22.30 9.71 9.57
CA PHE A 295 20.86 9.42 9.60
C PHE A 295 20.27 10.09 10.84
N HIS A 296 19.11 10.74 10.74
CA HIS A 296 18.44 11.34 11.90
C HIS A 296 16.95 11.57 11.65
N SER A 297 16.19 11.94 12.69
CA SER A 297 14.77 12.33 12.56
C SER A 297 14.57 13.57 11.71
N VAL A 298 13.33 13.94 11.41
CA VAL A 298 13.02 15.30 10.95
C VAL A 298 13.63 16.37 11.89
N PRO A 299 14.05 17.53 11.35
CA PRO A 299 14.71 18.57 12.15
C PRO A 299 13.86 19.11 13.30
N ILE A 300 14.52 19.58 14.35
CA ILE A 300 13.92 20.27 15.51
C ILE A 300 14.48 21.68 15.65
N ASP A 301 13.69 22.59 16.21
CA ASP A 301 14.09 23.95 16.57
C ASP A 301 14.88 24.00 17.90
N SER A 302 15.27 25.20 18.34
CA SER A 302 15.99 25.43 19.60
C SER A 302 15.22 24.99 20.85
N SER A 303 13.89 24.93 20.76
CA SER A 303 13.00 24.48 21.84
C SER A 303 12.74 22.97 21.78
N GLY A 304 13.31 22.28 20.80
CA GLY A 304 13.12 20.85 20.59
C GLY A 304 11.80 20.47 19.91
N ASN A 305 11.07 21.44 19.37
CA ASN A 305 9.86 21.15 18.59
C ASN A 305 10.26 20.74 17.18
N TYR A 306 9.54 19.77 16.61
CA TYR A 306 9.76 19.38 15.22
C TYR A 306 9.40 20.52 14.27
N ILE A 307 10.30 20.80 13.34
CA ILE A 307 10.09 21.81 12.30
C ILE A 307 9.21 21.19 11.22
N VAL A 308 7.91 21.42 11.32
CA VAL A 308 6.89 20.82 10.46
C VAL A 308 7.18 21.08 8.97
N SER A 309 7.64 22.28 8.61
CA SER A 309 8.01 22.64 7.24
C SER A 309 9.16 21.80 6.67
N GLU A 310 10.12 21.38 7.51
CA GLU A 310 11.19 20.47 7.09
C GLU A 310 10.70 19.03 6.98
N ALA A 311 9.75 18.65 7.84
CA ALA A 311 9.14 17.33 7.81
C ALA A 311 8.33 17.08 6.53
N TRP A 312 7.69 18.12 5.99
CA TRP A 312 6.99 18.06 4.69
C TRP A 312 7.89 17.78 3.48
N LYS A 313 9.20 17.96 3.61
CA LYS A 313 10.16 17.72 2.52
C LYS A 313 10.55 16.24 2.41
N LEU A 314 10.20 15.40 3.39
CA LEU A 314 10.48 13.96 3.37
C LEU A 314 10.00 13.31 2.07
N GLY A 315 10.89 12.56 1.43
CA GLY A 315 10.68 11.97 0.10
C GLY A 315 11.28 12.80 -1.05
N GLN A 316 11.93 13.92 -0.74
CA GLN A 316 12.64 14.79 -1.69
C GLN A 316 13.99 15.22 -1.10
N PRO A 317 15.02 15.54 -1.91
CA PRO A 317 16.26 16.13 -1.41
C PRO A 317 15.98 17.42 -0.63
N ALA A 318 16.50 17.53 0.60
CA ALA A 318 16.15 18.63 1.50
C ALA A 318 17.22 19.02 2.54
N SER A 319 18.27 18.24 2.69
CA SER A 319 19.29 18.45 3.74
C SER A 319 20.59 19.03 3.19
N HIS A 320 21.52 19.38 4.08
CA HIS A 320 22.91 19.72 3.73
C HIS A 320 23.81 18.46 3.58
N GLY A 321 23.21 17.29 3.32
CA GLY A 321 23.92 16.02 3.07
C GLY A 321 23.56 14.88 4.02
N CYS A 322 22.92 15.17 5.16
CA CYS A 322 22.37 14.15 6.06
C CYS A 322 21.16 13.41 5.45
N ILE A 323 20.81 12.28 6.04
CA ILE A 323 19.69 11.43 5.62
C ILE A 323 18.58 11.56 6.66
N ARG A 324 17.51 12.29 6.33
CA ARG A 324 16.39 12.57 7.23
C ARG A 324 15.33 11.49 7.11
N LEU A 325 14.92 10.93 8.24
CA LEU A 325 13.87 9.91 8.34
C LEU A 325 12.65 10.47 9.08
N THR A 326 11.54 9.75 9.02
CA THR A 326 10.40 9.98 9.93
C THR A 326 10.84 9.81 11.39
N VAL A 327 10.07 10.33 12.34
CA VAL A 327 10.37 10.19 13.78
C VAL A 327 10.43 8.72 14.17
N ALA A 328 9.40 7.94 13.82
CA ALA A 328 9.37 6.51 14.12
C ALA A 328 10.53 5.75 13.45
N ASP A 329 10.80 6.00 12.16
CA ASP A 329 11.86 5.28 11.46
C ASP A 329 13.24 5.63 12.01
N SER A 330 13.49 6.91 12.33
CA SER A 330 14.74 7.32 12.98
C SER A 330 14.93 6.66 14.35
N GLN A 331 13.86 6.55 15.14
CA GLN A 331 13.91 5.93 16.46
C GLN A 331 14.20 4.44 16.36
N TRP A 332 13.49 3.75 15.47
CA TRP A 332 13.73 2.33 15.24
C TRP A 332 15.12 2.07 14.68
N PHE A 333 15.55 2.86 13.69
CA PHE A 333 16.88 2.75 13.09
C PHE A 333 18.00 2.92 14.14
N TYR A 334 17.86 3.95 15.00
CA TYR A 334 18.77 4.21 16.11
C TYR A 334 18.84 3.06 17.13
N ASN A 335 17.74 2.37 17.38
CA ASN A 335 17.68 1.27 18.35
C ASN A 335 18.13 -0.08 17.75
N ALA A 336 17.76 -0.36 16.50
CA ALA A 336 17.79 -1.70 15.93
C ALA A 336 19.00 -1.97 15.04
N ILE A 337 19.54 -0.96 14.36
CA ILE A 337 20.64 -1.16 13.41
C ILE A 337 21.98 -1.02 14.15
N PRO A 338 22.80 -2.07 14.30
CA PRO A 338 24.01 -2.02 15.11
C PRO A 338 25.16 -1.28 14.44
N ASP A 339 26.13 -0.82 15.25
CA ASP A 339 27.40 -0.31 14.73
C ASP A 339 28.13 -1.40 13.93
N GLY A 340 28.90 -0.99 12.92
CA GLY A 340 29.53 -1.88 11.96
C GLY A 340 28.62 -2.28 10.80
N THR A 341 27.30 -2.08 10.85
CA THR A 341 26.39 -2.38 9.71
C THR A 341 26.83 -1.63 8.45
N LEU A 342 26.84 -2.33 7.31
CA LEU A 342 27.21 -1.77 6.02
C LEU A 342 26.13 -0.79 5.53
N VAL A 343 26.55 0.37 5.03
CA VAL A 343 25.68 1.37 4.41
C VAL A 343 26.15 1.64 2.99
N SER A 344 25.34 1.32 1.99
CA SER A 344 25.62 1.64 0.58
C SER A 344 24.73 2.77 0.11
N ILE A 345 25.30 3.81 -0.51
CA ILE A 345 24.58 5.02 -0.95
C ILE A 345 24.87 5.25 -2.44
N TRP A 346 23.80 5.36 -3.24
CA TRP A 346 23.87 5.58 -4.69
C TRP A 346 22.71 6.43 -5.22
#